data_AF-A0A6G4WWQ1-F1
#
_entry.id   AF-A0A6G4WWQ1-F1
#
_cell.length_a   1.000
_cell.length_b   1.000
_cell.length_c   1.000
_cell.angle_alpha   90.00
_cell.angle_beta   90.00
_cell.angle_gamma   90.00
#
_symmetry.space_group_name_H-M   'P 1'
#
loop_
_entity.id
_entity.type
_entity.pdbx_description
1 polymer ?
#
loop_
_entity_poly.entity_id
_entity_poly.type
_entity_poly.pdbx_seq_one_letter_code
_entity_poly.pdbx_strand_id
1 'polypeptide(L)' 'MNQEERDVWDDKLASAELVSARANITQPSEVAQYVKTFETLGSMAVYGEDARKLIVEAAEAVRE' A
#
# COMPACT_ATOMS: atom_id res chain seq x y z
N MET A 1 -10.24 -6.94 10.29
CA MET A 1 -9.41 -6.75 9.08
C MET A 1 -9.31 -5.25 8.89
N ASN A 2 -8.50 -4.58 9.72
CA ASN A 2 -8.54 -3.12 9.83
C ASN A 2 -7.11 -2.61 9.99
N GLN A 3 -6.33 -2.65 8.92
CA GLN A 3 -5.10 -1.88 8.79
C GLN A 3 -5.01 -1.47 7.31
N GLU A 4 -5.35 -0.20 7.04
CA GLU A 4 -5.24 0.48 5.74
C GLU A 4 -6.21 0.03 4.64
N GLU A 5 -7.51 0.26 4.82
CA GLU A 5 -8.46 0.24 3.70
C GLU A 5 -8.13 1.45 2.81
N ARG A 6 -7.51 1.17 1.67
CA ARG A 6 -7.17 2.14 0.61
C ARG A 6 -7.91 1.72 -0.63
N ASP A 7 -8.93 2.49 -0.98
CA ASP A 7 -9.77 2.19 -2.11
C ASP A 7 -9.55 3.23 -3.20
N VAL A 8 -9.18 2.73 -4.38
CA VAL A 8 -9.29 3.45 -5.65
C VAL A 8 -10.41 2.76 -6.40
N TRP A 9 -11.56 3.42 -6.52
CA TRP A 9 -12.72 2.85 -7.20
C TRP A 9 -12.67 3.08 -8.71
N ASP A 10 -12.18 4.25 -9.12
CA ASP A 10 -12.01 4.70 -10.51
C ASP A 10 -11.02 5.88 -10.59
N ASP A 11 -10.90 6.52 -11.75
CA ASP A 11 -10.05 7.69 -11.99
C ASP A 11 -10.61 9.01 -11.40
N LYS A 12 -11.72 8.94 -10.66
CA LYS A 12 -12.43 10.12 -10.12
C LYS A 12 -12.40 10.19 -8.60
N LEU A 13 -12.19 9.07 -7.91
CA LEU A 13 -12.19 9.02 -6.46
C LEU A 13 -11.15 8.04 -5.92
N ALA A 14 -10.28 8.57 -5.05
CA ALA A 14 -9.42 7.80 -4.18
C ALA A 14 -9.70 8.16 -2.72
N SER A 15 -9.68 7.17 -1.81
CA SER A 15 -9.76 7.40 -0.38
C SER A 15 -8.52 6.86 0.34
N ALA A 16 -7.96 7.67 1.22
CA ALA A 16 -6.82 7.32 2.04
C ALA A 16 -7.18 7.43 3.52
N GLU A 17 -7.05 6.32 4.25
CA GLU A 17 -7.15 6.30 5.70
C GLU A 17 -5.81 6.64 6.35
N LEU A 18 -5.80 7.69 7.17
CA LEU A 18 -4.67 8.13 7.97
C LEU A 18 -5.00 7.92 9.45
N VAL A 19 -3.97 7.90 10.29
CA VAL A 19 -4.08 7.65 11.74
C VAL A 19 -5.11 8.54 12.43
N SER A 20 -5.31 9.77 11.96
CA SER A 20 -6.23 10.75 12.55
C SER A 20 -7.37 11.20 11.65
N ALA A 21 -7.39 10.81 10.36
CA ALA A 21 -8.34 11.34 9.39
C ALA A 21 -8.49 10.45 8.15
N ARG A 22 -9.68 10.49 7.55
CA ARG A 22 -9.93 10.00 6.19
C ARG A 22 -9.83 11.15 5.20
N ALA A 23 -9.01 11.00 4.17
CA ALA A 23 -8.92 11.96 3.06
C ALA A 23 -9.63 11.41 1.83
N ASN A 24 -10.63 12.14 1.32
CA ASN A 24 -11.28 11.85 0.04
C ASN A 24 -10.71 12.79 -1.02
N ILE A 25 -10.09 12.21 -2.06
CA ILE A 25 -9.42 12.95 -3.12
C ILE A 25 -10.27 12.86 -4.38
N THR A 26 -10.77 14.00 -4.86
CA THR A 26 -11.67 14.08 -6.03
C THR A 26 -11.15 14.96 -7.16
N GLN A 27 -10.09 15.74 -6.93
CA GLN A 27 -9.44 16.53 -7.98
C GLN A 27 -8.67 15.55 -8.91
N PRO A 28 -8.94 15.51 -10.23
CA PRO A 28 -8.37 14.48 -11.11
C PRO A 28 -6.83 14.43 -11.12
N SER A 29 -6.16 15.59 -11.05
CA SER A 29 -4.70 15.65 -10.99
C SER A 29 -4.14 15.06 -9.69
N GLU A 30 -4.85 15.26 -8.58
CA GLU A 30 -4.45 14.71 -7.28
C GLU A 30 -4.75 13.21 -7.20
N VAL A 31 -5.85 12.74 -7.79
CA VAL A 31 -6.13 11.30 -7.94
C VAL A 31 -5.02 10.63 -8.76
N ALA A 32 -4.65 11.20 -9.92
CA ALA A 32 -3.56 10.66 -10.74
C ALA A 32 -2.21 10.64 -10.00
N GLN A 33 -1.93 11.69 -9.21
CA GLN A 33 -0.73 11.74 -8.37
C GLN A 33 -0.75 10.67 -7.27
N TYR A 34 -1.89 10.45 -6.63
CA TYR A 34 -2.07 9.42 -5.61
C TYR A 34 -1.83 8.02 -6.18
N VAL A 35 -2.47 7.71 -7.31
CA VAL A 35 -2.31 6.42 -8.02
C VAL A 35 -0.84 6.18 -8.38
N LYS A 36 -0.18 7.15 -9.03
CA LYS A 36 1.24 7.02 -9.42
C LYS A 36 2.15 6.77 -8.21
N THR A 37 1.90 7.48 -7.11
CA THR A 37 2.69 7.33 -5.88
C THR A 37 2.51 5.92 -5.32
N PHE A 38 1.26 5.44 -5.26
CA PHE A 38 0.94 4.12 -4.76
C PHE A 38 1.56 3.00 -5.61
N GLU A 39 1.49 3.11 -6.94
CA GLU A 39 2.16 2.18 -7.86
C GLU A 39 3.68 2.16 -7.67
N THR A 40 4.29 3.34 -7.48
CA THR A 40 5.73 3.45 -7.24
C THR A 40 6.12 2.72 -5.95
N LEU A 41 5.38 2.93 -4.86
CA LEU A 41 5.61 2.22 -3.60
C LEU A 41 5.38 0.71 -3.73
N GLY A 42 4.33 0.30 -4.44
CA GLY A 42 4.05 -1.11 -4.73
C GLY A 42 5.16 -1.78 -5.52
N SER A 43 5.78 -1.07 -6.47
CA SER A 43 6.88 -1.61 -7.28
C SER A 43 8.14 -1.98 -6.48
N MET A 44 8.27 -1.44 -5.26
CA MET A 44 9.40 -1.72 -4.36
C MET A 44 9.16 -2.96 -3.48
N ALA A 45 7.93 -3.48 -3.44
CA ALA A 45 7.60 -4.62 -2.61
C ALA A 45 8.02 -5.95 -3.26
N VAL A 46 8.36 -6.92 -2.41
CA VAL A 46 8.61 -8.30 -2.82
C VAL A 46 7.32 -9.09 -2.60
N TYR A 47 6.99 -9.97 -3.55
CA TYR A 47 5.73 -10.72 -3.55
C TYR A 47 5.95 -12.24 -3.64
N GLY A 48 4.93 -13.01 -3.27
CA GLY A 48 4.88 -14.45 -3.51
C GLY A 48 5.95 -15.25 -2.77
N GLU A 49 6.58 -16.17 -3.48
CA GLU A 49 7.56 -17.11 -2.92
C GLU A 49 8.80 -16.40 -2.35
N ASP A 50 9.31 -15.39 -3.06
CA ASP A 50 10.47 -14.61 -2.61
C ASP A 50 10.18 -13.86 -1.30
N ALA A 51 8.97 -13.32 -1.15
CA ALA A 51 8.56 -12.68 0.09
C ALA A 51 8.49 -13.69 1.25
N ARG A 52 7.94 -14.89 0.99
CA ARG A 52 7.88 -15.97 1.98
C ARG A 52 9.29 -16.38 2.43
N LYS A 53 10.23 -16.49 1.48
CA LYS A 53 11.62 -16.84 1.77
C LYS A 53 12.26 -15.83 2.73
N LEU A 54 12.15 -14.54 2.43
CA LEU A 54 12.69 -13.47 3.30
C LEU A 54 12.12 -13.53 4.73
N ILE A 55 10.84 -13.83 4.88
CA ILE A 55 10.19 -13.96 6.20
C ILE A 55 10.75 -15.17 6.97
N VAL A 56 10.90 -16.32 6.30
CA VAL A 56 11.43 -17.54 6.94
C VAL A 56 12.88 -17.33 7.38
N GLU A 57 13.72 -16.78 6.50
CA GLU A 57 15.12 -16.47 6.83
C GLU A 57 15.23 -15.54 8.05
N ALA A 58 14.41 -14.49 8.11
CA ALA A 58 14.37 -13.59 9.27
C ALA A 58 13.87 -14.28 10.55
N ALA A 59 12.88 -15.17 10.43
CA ALA A 59 12.32 -15.90 11.57
C ALA A 59 13.31 -16.93 12.15
N GLU A 60 14.16 -17.52 11.30
CA GLU A 60 15.25 -18.41 11.73
C GLU A 60 16.35 -17.62 12.45
N ALA A 61 16.74 -16.47 11.90
CA ALA A 61 17.81 -15.63 12.46
C ALA A 61 17.53 -15.10 13.89
N VAL A 62 16.26 -15.02 14.31
CA VAL A 62 15.88 -14.57 15.67
C VAL A 62 15.66 -15.72 16.66
N ARG A 63 15.82 -16.97 16.23
CA ARG A 63 15.68 -18.17 17.08
C ARG A 63 17.02 -18.71 17.61
N GLU A 64 18.13 -18.24 17.05
CA GLU A 64 19.49 -18.44 17.59
C GLU A 64 19.85 -17.38 18.62
#